data_AF-A0A3S5BPM2-F1
#
_entry.id   AF-A0A3S5BPM2-F1
#
_cell.length_a   1.000
_cell.length_b   1.000
_cell.length_c   1.000
_cell.angle_alpha   90.00
_cell.angle_beta   90.00
_cell.angle_gamma   90.00
#
_symmetry.space_group_name_H-M   'P 1'
#
loop_
_entity.id
_entity.type
_entity.pdbx_description
1 polymer ?
#
loop_
_entity_poly.entity_id
_entity_poly.type
_entity_poly.pdbx_seq_one_letter_code
_entity_poly.pdbx_strand_id
1 'polypeptide(L)'
;MVEAPSAPCNSNAGGIHTYEGLRVISPTEFEVQLYLNQMGVFNFVDDGSVPGGAVLKLSDGRKRSMSLWVEFITASGYLSARKIRARFHGLVGQAVEKCTYRDILRLMPSTSEVKIRIRDRASLQITPAFRCPGLWPRSASHWSCLPTSTFQSAANLSLVPVSGSSASSSASFSTLSGLANTSAASPVCLSSASPASASVTQSTPIFMSTCSGSVFPVSPLESVYPSANGTAELTASAWPSPALAAEVKREGFSLLSQESLYTRDRQASAEGDAWLLDFHDAEERLLAGSARRRCLDILETLSERHLNLGLPGQEESGWPEVAAVRGGGEEGQQCLVKAYHLKSLVLHECEKHPREEEWHEAALPDRVNGVLLQLISCLQHRRCPHYFLPQLDLFRGKSPVAMDLAAKQAWNLLRALITSPRALERL
;
A
#
# COMPACT_ATOMS: atom_id res chain seq x y z
N MET A 1 19.93 -28.54 30.39
CA MET A 1 20.28 -28.09 29.03
C MET A 1 19.41 -28.89 28.08
N VAL A 2 18.34 -28.29 27.59
CA VAL A 2 17.49 -28.88 26.54
C VAL A 2 17.88 -28.12 25.28
N GLU A 3 18.52 -28.81 24.33
CA GLU A 3 18.82 -28.24 23.02
C GLU A 3 17.52 -27.76 22.36
N ALA A 4 17.52 -26.51 21.92
CA ALA A 4 16.44 -25.99 21.09
C ALA A 4 16.44 -26.77 19.76
N PRO A 5 15.28 -27.19 19.24
CA PRO A 5 15.22 -27.83 17.93
C PRO A 5 15.77 -26.86 16.89
N SER A 6 16.78 -27.32 16.15
CA SER A 6 17.34 -26.59 15.01
C SER A 6 16.21 -26.27 14.04
N ALA A 7 16.08 -24.97 13.70
CA ALA A 7 15.22 -24.54 12.60
C ALA A 7 15.59 -25.35 11.34
N PRO A 8 14.63 -25.72 10.48
CA PRO A 8 14.93 -26.43 9.24
C PRO A 8 15.74 -25.51 8.31
N CYS A 9 17.06 -25.55 8.46
CA CYS A 9 18.00 -24.96 7.54
C CYS A 9 18.03 -25.85 6.29
N ASN A 10 17.47 -25.35 5.20
CA ASN A 10 17.53 -26.05 3.92
C ASN A 10 18.98 -25.98 3.41
N SER A 11 19.77 -26.99 3.75
CA SER A 11 21.20 -27.04 3.46
C SER A 11 21.43 -27.52 2.02
N ASN A 12 21.41 -26.58 1.07
CA ASN A 12 22.11 -26.78 -0.20
C ASN A 12 23.50 -26.15 -0.08
N ALA A 13 24.52 -27.01 -0.21
CA ALA A 13 25.94 -26.65 -0.16
C ALA A 13 26.23 -25.51 -1.15
N GLY A 14 26.71 -24.38 -0.63
CA GLY A 14 27.03 -23.16 -1.39
C GLY A 14 25.89 -22.13 -1.52
N GLY A 15 24.72 -22.39 -0.94
CA GLY A 15 23.53 -21.55 -1.08
C GLY A 15 23.46 -20.42 -0.06
N ILE A 16 23.04 -19.23 -0.52
CA ILE A 16 22.55 -18.14 0.33
C ILE A 16 21.50 -18.72 1.30
N HIS A 17 21.76 -18.67 2.60
CA HIS A 17 20.81 -19.12 3.60
C HIS A 17 19.63 -18.14 3.64
N THR A 18 18.48 -18.54 3.09
CA THR A 18 17.22 -17.78 3.18
C THR A 18 16.46 -18.21 4.43
N TYR A 19 16.08 -17.25 5.28
CA TYR A 19 15.22 -17.50 6.42
C TYR A 19 13.76 -17.29 6.01
N GLU A 20 12.94 -18.33 6.10
CA GLU A 20 11.52 -18.22 5.77
C GLU A 20 10.83 -17.21 6.71
N GLY A 21 10.03 -16.31 6.13
CA GLY A 21 9.33 -15.25 6.86
C GLY A 21 10.21 -14.06 7.28
N LEU A 22 11.52 -14.08 7.05
CA LEU A 22 12.40 -12.93 7.27
C LEU A 22 12.38 -12.01 6.05
N ARG A 23 12.15 -10.73 6.29
CA ARG A 23 12.20 -9.64 5.30
C ARG A 23 13.24 -8.61 5.72
N VAL A 24 14.02 -8.17 4.74
CA VAL A 24 14.96 -7.05 4.89
C VAL A 24 14.22 -5.79 4.46
N ILE A 25 14.04 -4.85 5.38
CA ILE A 25 13.43 -3.54 5.10
C ILE A 25 14.52 -2.52 4.75
N SER A 26 15.64 -2.58 5.48
CA SER A 26 16.87 -1.83 5.26
C SER A 26 18.07 -2.60 5.82
N PRO A 27 19.32 -2.16 5.62
CA PRO A 27 20.50 -2.81 6.19
C PRO A 27 20.48 -2.92 7.72
N THR A 28 19.67 -2.12 8.40
CA THR A 28 19.51 -2.10 9.86
C THR A 28 18.09 -2.38 10.33
N GLU A 29 17.13 -2.59 9.42
CA GLU A 29 15.72 -2.85 9.76
C GLU A 29 15.26 -4.17 9.14
N PHE A 30 14.79 -5.07 10.00
CA PHE A 30 14.35 -6.39 9.62
C PHE A 30 12.94 -6.65 10.15
N GLU A 31 12.20 -7.49 9.45
CA GLU A 31 10.91 -7.98 9.91
C GLU A 31 10.87 -9.49 9.80
N VAL A 32 10.39 -10.17 10.83
CA VAL A 32 10.13 -11.61 10.83
C VAL A 32 8.64 -11.84 11.01
N GLN A 33 8.04 -12.55 10.06
CA GLN A 33 6.69 -13.08 10.19
C GLN A 33 6.72 -14.36 11.03
N LEU A 34 6.13 -14.30 12.22
CA LEU A 34 5.95 -15.46 13.08
C LEU A 34 4.63 -16.14 12.70
N TYR A 35 4.72 -17.17 11.87
CA TYR A 35 3.56 -17.95 11.50
C TYR A 35 3.00 -18.73 12.69
N LEU A 36 1.78 -18.38 13.08
CA LEU A 36 1.02 -19.06 14.11
C LEU A 36 0.45 -20.37 13.54
N ASN A 37 0.15 -21.32 14.43
CA ASN A 37 -0.56 -22.55 14.06
C ASN A 37 -1.85 -22.23 13.31
N GLN A 38 -2.32 -23.18 12.49
CA GLN A 38 -3.48 -23.00 11.61
C GLN A 38 -4.65 -22.25 12.27
N MET A 39 -5.30 -21.36 11.50
CA MET A 39 -6.46 -20.60 11.97
C MET A 39 -7.63 -21.50 12.39
N GLY A 40 -7.75 -22.72 11.86
CA GLY A 40 -8.72 -23.71 12.33
C GLY A 40 -10.17 -23.33 12.02
N VAL A 41 -10.96 -23.00 13.05
CA VAL A 41 -12.43 -22.86 12.96
C VAL A 41 -12.92 -21.47 12.51
N PHE A 42 -12.01 -20.57 12.15
CA PHE A 42 -12.34 -19.22 11.68
C PHE A 42 -12.56 -19.20 10.17
N ASN A 43 -13.59 -18.46 9.77
CA ASN A 43 -13.80 -18.05 8.40
C ASN A 43 -13.06 -16.74 8.15
N PHE A 44 -12.37 -16.68 7.02
CA PHE A 44 -11.85 -15.45 6.45
C PHE A 44 -12.98 -14.60 5.88
N VAL A 45 -13.06 -13.33 6.28
CA VAL A 45 -14.07 -12.38 5.80
C VAL A 45 -13.38 -11.11 5.32
N ASP A 46 -13.51 -10.86 4.01
CA ASP A 46 -13.07 -9.65 3.32
C ASP A 46 -14.27 -9.02 2.61
N ASP A 47 -14.89 -8.06 3.29
CA ASP A 47 -16.05 -7.29 2.82
C ASP A 47 -15.67 -5.84 2.43
N GLY A 48 -14.38 -5.50 2.46
CA GLY A 48 -13.89 -4.15 2.19
C GLY A 48 -14.13 -3.13 3.31
N SER A 49 -14.66 -3.55 4.47
CA SER A 49 -14.86 -2.65 5.62
C SER A 49 -13.55 -2.10 6.19
N VAL A 50 -12.48 -2.90 6.13
CA VAL A 50 -11.13 -2.51 6.55
C VAL A 50 -10.23 -2.41 5.32
N PRO A 51 -9.82 -1.21 4.89
CA PRO A 51 -8.91 -1.07 3.77
C PRO A 51 -7.59 -1.81 4.03
N GLY A 52 -7.28 -2.78 3.17
CA GLY A 52 -6.04 -3.55 3.27
C GLY A 52 -6.00 -4.56 4.41
N GLY A 53 -7.14 -4.79 5.05
CA GLY A 53 -7.27 -5.79 6.08
C GLY A 53 -8.51 -6.66 5.89
N ALA A 54 -8.56 -7.71 6.67
CA ALA A 54 -9.67 -8.64 6.75
C ALA A 54 -9.91 -9.05 8.20
N VAL A 55 -11.05 -9.68 8.46
CA VAL A 55 -11.38 -10.19 9.79
C VAL A 55 -11.54 -11.70 9.77
N LEU A 56 -11.16 -12.32 10.88
CA LEU A 56 -11.35 -13.75 11.13
C LEU A 56 -12.52 -13.94 12.08
N LYS A 57 -13.60 -14.58 11.62
CA LYS A 57 -14.83 -14.77 12.40
C LYS A 57 -15.11 -16.24 12.63
N LEU A 58 -15.54 -16.62 13.83
CA LEU A 58 -15.93 -18.00 14.10
C LEU A 58 -17.01 -18.46 13.12
N SER A 59 -16.80 -19.63 12.54
CA SER A 59 -17.81 -20.29 11.69
C SER A 59 -19.08 -20.66 12.47
N ASP A 60 -18.91 -21.07 13.73
CA ASP A 60 -19.99 -21.37 14.66
C ASP A 60 -19.51 -21.03 16.08
N GLY A 61 -20.33 -20.31 16.85
CA GLY A 61 -20.05 -19.92 18.23
C GLY A 61 -19.82 -21.10 19.16
N ARG A 62 -20.39 -22.28 18.86
CA ARG A 62 -20.16 -23.52 19.63
C ARG A 62 -18.73 -24.03 19.51
N LYS A 63 -18.01 -23.65 18.44
CA LYS A 63 -16.62 -24.03 18.21
C LYS A 63 -15.62 -23.13 18.95
N ARG A 64 -16.10 -22.14 19.72
CA ARG A 64 -15.24 -21.19 20.46
C ARG A 64 -14.25 -21.89 21.39
N SER A 65 -14.71 -22.88 22.16
CA SER A 65 -13.88 -23.65 23.09
C SER A 65 -12.91 -24.61 22.40
N MET A 66 -13.11 -24.92 21.11
CA MET A 66 -12.20 -25.74 20.32
C MET A 66 -11.04 -24.94 19.71
N SER A 67 -11.09 -23.61 19.77
CA SER A 67 -10.03 -22.76 19.23
C SER A 67 -8.85 -22.67 20.20
N LEU A 68 -7.63 -22.84 19.68
CA LEU A 68 -6.38 -22.58 20.41
C LEU A 68 -6.29 -21.13 20.92
N TRP A 69 -6.98 -20.22 20.24
CA TRP A 69 -6.91 -18.78 20.45
C TRP A 69 -8.08 -18.23 21.25
N VAL A 70 -8.76 -19.08 22.04
CA VAL A 70 -10.05 -18.79 22.69
C VAL A 70 -10.05 -17.48 23.49
N GLU A 71 -8.96 -17.15 24.18
CA GLU A 71 -8.81 -15.94 25.00
C GLU A 71 -8.79 -14.65 24.16
N PHE A 72 -8.47 -14.74 22.87
CA PHE A 72 -8.37 -13.60 21.96
C PHE A 72 -9.64 -13.37 21.14
N ILE A 73 -10.66 -14.20 21.32
CA ILE A 73 -11.93 -14.10 20.60
C ILE A 73 -12.82 -13.05 21.29
N THR A 74 -13.27 -12.05 20.54
CA THR A 74 -14.20 -11.02 21.03
C THR A 74 -15.57 -11.58 21.38
N ALA A 75 -16.39 -10.82 22.10
CA ALA A 75 -17.77 -11.21 22.39
C ALA A 75 -18.58 -11.48 21.10
N SER A 76 -18.28 -10.73 20.03
CA SER A 76 -18.90 -10.87 18.71
C SER A 76 -18.34 -12.02 17.85
N GLY A 77 -17.36 -12.78 18.38
CA GLY A 77 -16.82 -13.96 17.70
C GLY A 77 -15.68 -13.69 16.71
N TYR A 78 -15.07 -12.50 16.73
CA TYR A 78 -13.89 -12.18 15.91
C TYR A 78 -12.59 -12.51 16.62
N LEU A 79 -11.60 -13.03 15.90
CA LEU A 79 -10.25 -13.22 16.42
C LEU A 79 -9.47 -11.91 16.33
N SER A 80 -9.16 -11.30 17.47
CA SER A 80 -8.52 -9.99 17.54
C SER A 80 -7.01 -10.07 17.30
N ALA A 81 -6.54 -9.50 16.19
CA ALA A 81 -5.12 -9.30 15.92
C ALA A 81 -4.44 -8.48 17.03
N ARG A 82 -5.05 -7.37 17.43
CA ARG A 82 -4.53 -6.49 18.49
C ARG A 82 -4.35 -7.21 19.83
N LYS A 83 -5.31 -8.02 20.26
CA LYS A 83 -5.17 -8.77 21.53
C LYS A 83 -4.04 -9.80 21.46
N ILE A 84 -3.89 -10.49 20.33
CA ILE A 84 -2.77 -11.41 20.11
C ILE A 84 -1.45 -10.65 20.16
N ARG A 85 -1.33 -9.54 19.41
CA ARG A 85 -0.12 -8.70 19.41
C ARG A 85 0.22 -8.18 20.81
N ALA A 86 -0.77 -7.67 21.55
CA ALA A 86 -0.56 -7.16 22.90
C ALA A 86 -0.07 -8.24 23.87
N ARG A 87 -0.66 -9.45 23.81
CA ARG A 87 -0.20 -10.58 24.62
C ARG A 87 1.21 -11.01 24.21
N PHE A 88 1.47 -11.10 22.91
CA PHE A 88 2.78 -11.46 22.37
C PHE A 88 3.85 -10.44 22.75
N HIS A 89 3.55 -9.13 22.69
CA HIS A 89 4.44 -8.06 23.14
C HIS A 89 4.87 -8.26 24.60
N GLY A 90 3.92 -8.56 25.50
CA GLY A 90 4.22 -8.84 26.90
C GLY A 90 5.09 -10.09 27.10
N LEU A 91 4.86 -11.15 26.32
CA LEU A 91 5.68 -12.36 26.35
C LEU A 91 7.11 -12.10 25.85
N VAL A 92 7.26 -11.33 24.77
CA VAL A 92 8.58 -10.96 24.25
C VAL A 92 9.34 -10.05 25.21
N GLY A 93 8.67 -9.13 25.90
CA GLY A 93 9.31 -8.34 26.97
C GLY A 93 9.93 -9.21 28.05
N GLN A 94 9.17 -10.18 28.56
CA GLN A 94 9.69 -11.13 29.54
C GLN A 94 10.79 -12.03 28.98
N ALA A 95 10.71 -12.41 27.70
CA ALA A 95 11.70 -13.25 27.05
C ALA A 95 13.02 -12.51 26.85
N VAL A 96 12.98 -11.24 26.42
CA VAL A 96 14.17 -10.38 26.23
C VAL A 96 14.95 -10.24 27.54
N GLU A 97 14.27 -10.05 28.67
CA GLU A 97 14.91 -9.95 29.99
C GLU A 97 15.59 -11.25 30.45
N LYS A 98 15.07 -12.41 30.03
CA LYS A 98 15.50 -13.74 30.51
C LYS A 98 16.43 -14.48 29.54
N CYS A 99 16.49 -14.06 28.29
CA CYS A 99 17.25 -14.77 27.26
C CYS A 99 18.77 -14.59 27.42
N THR A 100 19.53 -15.47 26.75
CA THR A 100 21.00 -15.41 26.69
C THR A 100 21.53 -14.08 26.12
N TYR A 101 20.72 -13.40 25.30
CA TYR A 101 21.10 -12.16 24.61
C TYR A 101 20.55 -10.89 25.27
N ARG A 102 20.09 -10.97 26.53
CA ARG A 102 19.48 -9.84 27.25
C ARG A 102 20.32 -8.56 27.27
N ASP A 103 21.65 -8.68 27.25
CA ASP A 103 22.55 -7.52 27.32
C ASP A 103 22.62 -6.75 26.00
N ILE A 104 22.23 -7.38 24.88
CA ILE A 104 22.25 -6.77 23.54
C ILE A 104 20.86 -6.53 22.95
N LEU A 105 19.80 -7.05 23.57
CA LEU A 105 18.43 -6.90 23.11
C LEU A 105 17.67 -5.91 23.98
N ARG A 106 16.94 -4.99 23.36
CA ARG A 106 16.04 -4.07 24.05
C ARG A 106 14.68 -4.04 23.35
N LEU A 107 13.60 -4.26 24.07
CA LEU A 107 12.25 -4.08 23.53
C LEU A 107 11.94 -2.58 23.40
N MET A 108 11.37 -2.16 22.27
CA MET A 108 10.97 -0.76 22.05
C MET A 108 9.62 -0.47 22.71
N PRO A 109 9.52 0.49 23.65
CA PRO A 109 8.32 0.68 24.47
C PRO A 109 7.21 1.53 23.84
N SER A 110 7.52 2.34 22.83
CA SER A 110 6.63 3.39 22.28
C SER A 110 5.71 2.91 21.13
N THR A 111 5.54 1.60 20.97
CA THR A 111 4.86 1.00 19.82
C THR A 111 4.00 -0.18 20.25
N SER A 112 2.83 -0.37 19.62
CA SER A 112 2.06 -1.62 19.81
C SER A 112 2.64 -2.79 19.03
N GLU A 113 3.50 -2.51 18.04
CA GLU A 113 4.32 -3.52 17.34
C GLU A 113 5.41 -4.09 18.23
N VAL A 114 5.66 -5.39 18.08
CA VAL A 114 6.75 -6.07 18.78
C VAL A 114 8.05 -5.79 18.04
N LYS A 115 8.75 -4.75 18.47
CA LYS A 115 10.05 -4.34 17.91
C LYS A 115 11.16 -4.47 18.94
N ILE A 116 12.20 -5.22 18.58
CA ILE A 116 13.40 -5.43 19.38
C ILE A 116 14.56 -4.69 18.71
N ARG A 117 15.28 -3.90 19.49
CA ARG A 117 16.53 -3.27 19.09
C ARG A 117 17.69 -4.19 19.47
N ILE A 118 18.55 -4.46 18.50
CA ILE A 118 19.73 -5.33 18.61
C ILE A 118 20.98 -4.46 18.60
N ARG A 119 21.75 -4.51 19.70
CA ARG A 119 23.03 -3.77 19.90
C ARG A 119 22.93 -2.27 19.63
N ASP A 120 21.76 -1.66 19.84
CA ASP A 120 21.46 -0.27 19.49
C ASP A 120 21.73 0.12 18.01
N ARG A 121 21.89 -0.86 17.12
CA ARG A 121 22.26 -0.66 15.71
C ARG A 121 21.21 -1.14 14.72
N ALA A 122 20.58 -2.28 15.02
CA ALA A 122 19.56 -2.86 14.17
C ALA A 122 18.23 -2.94 14.90
N SER A 123 17.13 -2.90 14.15
CA SER A 123 15.78 -3.15 14.66
C SER A 123 15.19 -4.38 13.98
N LEU A 124 14.50 -5.19 14.78
CA LEU A 124 13.82 -6.41 14.36
C LEU A 124 12.36 -6.31 14.80
N GLN A 125 11.44 -6.23 13.84
CA GLN A 125 10.02 -6.38 14.09
C GLN A 125 9.61 -7.85 14.00
N ILE A 126 8.86 -8.35 14.96
CA ILE A 126 8.30 -9.70 14.92
C ILE A 126 6.79 -9.59 14.80
N THR A 127 6.25 -10.06 13.68
CA THR A 127 4.85 -9.91 13.32
C THR A 127 4.14 -11.27 13.40
N PRO A 128 3.23 -11.51 14.36
CA PRO A 128 2.38 -12.70 14.34
C PRO A 128 1.53 -12.74 13.08
N ALA A 129 1.47 -13.90 12.42
CA ALA A 129 0.80 -14.03 11.13
C ALA A 129 0.10 -15.39 10.95
N PHE A 130 -0.92 -15.43 10.09
CA PHE A 130 -1.49 -16.68 9.56
C PHE A 130 -1.29 -16.75 8.05
N ARG A 131 -0.77 -17.87 7.55
CA ARG A 131 -0.67 -18.12 6.10
C ARG A 131 -2.00 -18.65 5.57
N CYS A 132 -2.44 -18.14 4.42
CA CYS A 132 -3.69 -18.49 3.76
C CYS A 132 -3.43 -19.01 2.33
N PRO A 133 -2.83 -20.21 2.18
CA PRO A 133 -2.52 -20.77 0.87
C PRO A 133 -3.80 -21.15 0.12
N GLY A 134 -3.81 -21.02 -1.21
CA GLY A 134 -4.93 -21.40 -2.07
C GLY A 134 -6.21 -20.58 -1.91
N LEU A 135 -6.18 -19.51 -1.11
CA LEU A 135 -7.26 -18.54 -0.96
C LEU A 135 -6.84 -17.22 -1.61
N TRP A 136 -7.81 -16.50 -2.18
CA TRP A 136 -7.58 -15.17 -2.73
C TRP A 136 -8.58 -14.15 -2.16
N PRO A 137 -8.13 -13.00 -1.63
CA PRO A 137 -9.01 -12.00 -1.05
C PRO A 137 -10.00 -11.43 -2.07
N ARG A 138 -11.22 -11.13 -1.63
CA ARG A 138 -12.26 -10.56 -2.50
C ARG A 138 -11.87 -9.15 -2.97
N SER A 139 -11.25 -8.36 -2.09
CA SER A 139 -10.71 -7.03 -2.40
C SER A 139 -9.66 -7.06 -3.52
N ALA A 140 -8.93 -8.17 -3.67
CA ALA A 140 -7.96 -8.40 -4.75
C ALA A 140 -8.53 -9.24 -5.92
N SER A 141 -9.81 -9.60 -5.91
CA SER A 141 -10.40 -10.51 -6.93
C SER A 141 -10.47 -9.92 -8.34
N HIS A 142 -10.47 -8.59 -8.45
CA HIS A 142 -10.38 -7.88 -9.72
C HIS A 142 -9.05 -8.16 -10.43
N TRP A 143 -8.00 -8.51 -9.68
CA TRP A 143 -6.70 -8.89 -10.22
C TRP A 143 -6.82 -10.25 -10.94
N SER A 144 -6.54 -10.22 -12.25
CA SER A 144 -6.67 -11.29 -13.26
C SER A 144 -8.09 -11.68 -13.74
N CYS A 145 -8.98 -10.69 -13.94
CA CYS A 145 -9.99 -10.81 -14.99
C CYS A 145 -9.38 -10.38 -16.34
N LEU A 146 -9.49 -11.20 -17.38
CA LEU A 146 -9.02 -10.98 -18.76
C LEU A 146 -9.56 -9.65 -19.39
N PRO A 147 -8.94 -9.13 -20.47
CA PRO A 147 -8.88 -7.70 -20.74
C PRO A 147 -10.25 -7.16 -21.13
N THR A 148 -10.78 -6.22 -20.35
CA THR A 148 -11.89 -5.41 -20.83
C THR A 148 -11.30 -4.25 -21.62
N SER A 149 -11.27 -4.41 -22.94
CA SER A 149 -11.29 -3.28 -23.86
C SER A 149 -12.51 -2.42 -23.57
N THR A 150 -12.42 -1.49 -22.63
CA THR A 150 -13.30 -0.31 -22.62
C THR A 150 -12.61 0.80 -21.85
N PHE A 151 -12.19 1.82 -22.59
CA PHE A 151 -12.16 3.19 -22.09
C PHE A 151 -13.49 3.46 -21.39
N GLN A 152 -13.51 3.48 -20.05
CA GLN A 152 -14.56 4.21 -19.34
C GLN A 152 -14.22 5.70 -19.43
N SER A 153 -14.55 6.26 -20.59
CA SER A 153 -14.91 7.67 -20.69
C SER A 153 -16.12 7.90 -19.79
N ALA A 154 -16.05 8.98 -19.02
CA ALA A 154 -17.15 9.48 -18.23
C ALA A 154 -18.40 9.69 -19.11
N ALA A 155 -19.48 8.97 -18.83
CA ALA A 155 -20.81 9.35 -19.28
C ALA A 155 -21.92 8.70 -18.43
N ASN A 156 -22.66 9.57 -17.74
CA ASN A 156 -24.09 9.48 -17.46
C ASN A 156 -24.61 8.48 -16.40
N LEU A 157 -24.78 9.01 -15.19
CA LEU A 157 -25.88 8.64 -14.29
C LEU A 157 -26.87 9.81 -14.20
N SER A 158 -27.93 9.76 -15.00
CA SER A 158 -29.26 10.20 -14.57
C SER A 158 -30.28 9.62 -15.55
N LEU A 159 -31.16 8.73 -15.09
CA LEU A 159 -32.60 8.95 -15.13
C LEU A 159 -33.36 7.74 -14.57
N VAL A 160 -34.36 8.10 -13.76
CA VAL A 160 -35.34 7.33 -13.00
C VAL A 160 -36.16 6.39 -13.88
N PRO A 161 -36.56 5.18 -13.43
CA PRO A 161 -37.64 4.45 -14.07
C PRO A 161 -38.99 4.90 -13.50
N VAL A 162 -39.83 5.48 -14.36
CA VAL A 162 -41.26 5.68 -14.12
C VAL A 162 -41.98 4.41 -14.59
N SER A 163 -42.64 3.73 -13.66
CA SER A 163 -43.47 2.56 -13.90
C SER A 163 -44.84 2.98 -14.46
N GLY A 164 -45.20 2.45 -15.63
CA GLY A 164 -46.53 2.59 -16.25
C GLY A 164 -47.36 1.30 -16.10
N SER A 165 -48.63 1.49 -15.77
CA SER A 165 -49.60 0.55 -15.21
C SER A 165 -50.39 -0.27 -16.25
N SER A 166 -50.89 -1.45 -15.84
CA SER A 166 -52.25 -1.98 -16.11
C SER A 166 -52.47 -3.20 -15.18
N ALA A 167 -53.35 -3.20 -14.18
CA ALA A 167 -54.82 -3.08 -14.08
C ALA A 167 -55.53 -4.44 -14.01
N SER A 168 -56.03 -4.80 -12.81
CA SER A 168 -57.26 -5.59 -12.49
C SER A 168 -57.16 -6.08 -11.02
N SER A 169 -57.76 -5.40 -10.03
CA SER A 169 -59.16 -5.44 -9.57
C SER A 169 -59.50 -6.56 -8.56
N SER A 170 -59.72 -6.18 -7.29
CA SER A 170 -60.76 -6.67 -6.33
C SER A 170 -60.41 -6.16 -4.92
N ALA A 171 -61.15 -5.20 -4.35
CA ALA A 171 -62.24 -5.39 -3.36
C ALA A 171 -61.68 -5.88 -1.98
N SER A 172 -61.91 -5.31 -0.78
CA SER A 172 -62.95 -4.43 -0.23
C SER A 172 -62.57 -3.99 1.22
N PHE A 173 -63.14 -2.86 1.70
CA PHE A 173 -63.51 -2.52 3.10
C PHE A 173 -62.39 -2.39 4.19
N SER A 174 -62.30 -1.40 5.11
CA SER A 174 -63.30 -0.55 5.79
C SER A 174 -62.64 0.65 6.54
N THR A 175 -63.35 1.79 6.58
CA THR A 175 -63.57 2.76 7.71
C THR A 175 -62.44 3.55 8.41
N LEU A 176 -62.57 4.91 8.28
CA LEU A 176 -62.73 5.99 9.31
C LEU A 176 -61.74 6.03 10.51
N SER A 177 -61.18 7.14 10.99
CA SER A 177 -61.62 8.55 11.06
C SER A 177 -60.61 9.43 11.85
N GLY A 178 -60.67 10.76 11.67
CA GLY A 178 -60.38 11.80 12.70
C GLY A 178 -58.96 12.42 12.70
N LEU A 179 -58.71 13.60 12.14
CA LEU A 179 -58.96 14.98 12.62
C LEU A 179 -57.93 15.55 13.63
N ALA A 180 -57.14 16.50 13.10
CA ALA A 180 -56.95 17.88 13.57
C ALA A 180 -55.95 18.27 14.70
N ASN A 181 -55.19 19.32 14.35
CA ASN A 181 -54.80 20.50 15.14
C ASN A 181 -53.72 20.37 16.22
N THR A 182 -52.88 21.37 16.56
CA THR A 182 -52.38 22.67 16.05
C THR A 182 -51.41 23.18 17.14
N SER A 183 -50.52 24.13 16.79
CA SER A 183 -49.92 25.15 17.67
C SER A 183 -48.83 24.69 18.67
N ALA A 184 -47.85 25.49 19.09
CA ALA A 184 -47.29 26.79 18.72
C ALA A 184 -46.09 27.07 19.66
N ALA A 185 -45.41 28.19 19.41
CA ALA A 185 -44.65 29.02 20.36
C ALA A 185 -43.13 28.83 20.46
N SER A 186 -42.43 29.73 19.76
CA SER A 186 -41.23 30.44 20.25
C SER A 186 -41.61 31.50 21.31
N PRO A 187 -40.64 32.10 22.03
CA PRO A 187 -40.13 33.45 21.69
C PRO A 187 -38.57 33.55 21.85
N VAL A 188 -37.79 34.24 21.01
CA VAL A 188 -37.59 35.69 20.76
C VAL A 188 -36.83 36.45 21.87
N CYS A 189 -35.65 37.02 21.51
CA CYS A 189 -35.21 38.43 21.66
C CYS A 189 -33.67 38.53 21.43
N LEU A 190 -33.19 39.17 20.34
CA LEU A 190 -32.77 40.59 20.18
C LEU A 190 -31.38 40.89 20.82
N SER A 191 -30.41 41.63 20.26
CA SER A 191 -30.32 42.48 19.06
C SER A 191 -28.91 43.12 18.90
N SER A 192 -28.65 43.66 17.69
CA SER A 192 -27.81 44.85 17.34
C SER A 192 -26.28 44.69 17.19
N ALA A 193 -25.54 45.37 16.29
CA ALA A 193 -25.80 46.49 15.36
C ALA A 193 -24.78 46.49 14.17
N SER A 194 -25.04 47.31 13.14
CA SER A 194 -24.37 47.39 11.82
C SER A 194 -23.15 48.37 11.75
N PRO A 195 -22.80 49.01 10.59
CA PRO A 195 -21.75 48.60 9.63
C PRO A 195 -20.68 49.70 9.37
N ALA A 196 -19.59 49.38 8.65
CA ALA A 196 -18.73 50.40 8.01
C ALA A 196 -17.96 49.86 6.79
N SER A 197 -17.60 50.80 5.92
CA SER A 197 -17.37 50.73 4.47
C SER A 197 -15.90 50.83 4.01
N ALA A 198 -15.70 50.63 2.69
CA ALA A 198 -14.54 51.02 1.84
C ALA A 198 -13.27 50.14 1.93
N SER A 199 -12.45 49.87 0.90
CA SER A 199 -12.32 50.33 -0.48
C SER A 199 -11.31 49.44 -1.23
N VAL A 200 -11.54 49.25 -2.54
CA VAL A 200 -10.61 49.14 -3.69
C VAL A 200 -9.10 48.95 -3.42
N THR A 201 -8.50 47.90 -4.02
CA THR A 201 -7.38 48.03 -4.98
C THR A 201 -7.12 46.70 -5.70
N GLN A 202 -7.25 46.75 -7.03
CA GLN A 202 -6.82 45.72 -7.97
C GLN A 202 -5.30 45.74 -8.08
N SER A 203 -4.67 44.57 -8.24
CA SER A 203 -3.27 44.45 -8.64
C SER A 203 -3.14 43.33 -9.67
N THR A 204 -2.56 43.72 -10.78
CA THR A 204 -2.33 43.06 -12.08
C THR A 204 -1.43 41.82 -12.02
N PRO A 205 -1.66 40.78 -12.85
CA PRO A 205 -0.63 39.83 -13.20
C PRO A 205 0.24 40.36 -14.36
N ILE A 206 1.55 40.32 -14.16
CA ILE A 206 2.58 40.71 -15.13
C ILE A 206 2.68 39.62 -16.21
N PHE A 207 2.39 40.00 -17.45
CA PHE A 207 2.84 39.32 -18.67
C PHE A 207 4.36 39.51 -18.81
N MET A 208 5.09 38.42 -19.09
CA MET A 208 6.34 38.52 -19.83
C MET A 208 6.31 37.58 -21.03
N SER A 209 6.85 38.15 -22.11
CA SER A 209 6.71 37.81 -23.50
C SER A 209 7.69 36.73 -23.96
N THR A 210 7.32 36.16 -25.09
CA THR A 210 7.98 35.19 -25.96
C THR A 210 9.42 35.53 -26.36
N CYS A 211 10.25 34.50 -26.50
CA CYS A 211 11.34 34.46 -27.48
C CYS A 211 11.33 33.10 -28.21
N SER A 212 11.17 33.20 -29.52
CA SER A 212 11.14 32.12 -30.52
C SER A 212 12.53 31.62 -30.89
N GLY A 213 12.61 30.39 -31.41
CA GLY A 213 13.49 30.06 -32.53
C GLY A 213 14.55 28.99 -32.30
N SER A 214 14.28 27.77 -32.75
CA SER A 214 15.14 27.07 -33.72
C SER A 214 14.48 25.74 -34.14
N VAL A 215 13.98 25.76 -35.36
CA VAL A 215 13.44 24.61 -36.11
C VAL A 215 14.61 23.97 -36.86
N PHE A 216 14.73 22.64 -36.79
CA PHE A 216 15.51 21.86 -37.75
C PHE A 216 14.63 20.74 -38.35
N PRO A 217 14.86 20.36 -39.61
CA PRO A 217 13.82 19.95 -40.54
C PRO A 217 13.54 18.45 -40.52
N VAL A 218 12.27 18.09 -40.68
CA VAL A 218 11.83 16.73 -41.05
C VAL A 218 11.72 16.70 -42.58
N SER A 219 12.49 15.83 -43.24
CA SER A 219 12.29 15.50 -44.66
C SER A 219 11.36 14.29 -44.79
N PRO A 220 10.48 14.25 -45.81
CA PRO A 220 9.47 13.22 -45.96
C PRO A 220 9.98 12.07 -46.83
N LEU A 221 9.65 10.81 -46.48
CA LEU A 221 9.75 9.71 -47.42
C LEU A 221 8.52 8.78 -47.32
N GLU A 222 7.75 8.87 -48.40
CA GLU A 222 7.07 7.82 -49.17
C GLU A 222 6.25 6.73 -48.44
N SER A 223 4.95 6.82 -48.70
CA SER A 223 3.97 5.75 -48.56
C SER A 223 4.27 4.59 -49.52
N VAL A 224 4.47 3.40 -48.97
CA VAL A 224 4.33 2.13 -49.70
C VAL A 224 3.29 1.29 -48.97
N TYR A 225 2.12 1.11 -49.58
CA TYR A 225 1.13 0.12 -49.17
C TYR A 225 1.66 -1.29 -49.46
N PRO A 226 1.39 -2.26 -48.58
CA PRO A 226 1.08 -3.61 -49.04
C PRO A 226 -0.38 -3.95 -48.72
N SER A 227 -0.98 -4.59 -49.72
CA SER A 227 -2.34 -5.11 -49.76
C SER A 227 -2.72 -6.03 -48.60
N ALA A 228 -4.03 -6.03 -48.34
CA ALA A 228 -4.77 -6.89 -47.45
C ALA A 228 -4.46 -8.40 -47.62
N ASN A 229 -4.10 -9.05 -46.51
CA ASN A 229 -4.71 -10.30 -46.04
C ASN A 229 -4.06 -10.72 -44.71
N GLY A 230 -4.86 -10.80 -43.65
CA GLY A 230 -4.43 -11.31 -42.35
C GLY A 230 -5.10 -10.57 -41.21
N THR A 231 -6.33 -10.97 -40.87
CA THR A 231 -6.94 -10.66 -39.58
C THR A 231 -6.16 -11.36 -38.48
N ALA A 232 -5.12 -10.70 -37.98
CA ALA A 232 -4.57 -10.96 -36.66
C ALA A 232 -4.88 -9.71 -35.83
N GLU A 233 -6.00 -9.72 -35.12
CA GLU A 233 -6.17 -8.84 -33.97
C GLU A 233 -4.95 -9.08 -33.06
N LEU A 234 -4.09 -8.07 -32.95
CA LEU A 234 -3.00 -8.04 -31.99
C LEU A 234 -3.63 -8.03 -30.59
N THR A 235 -3.97 -9.20 -30.07
CA THR A 235 -4.32 -9.35 -28.66
C THR A 235 -3.13 -8.82 -27.87
N ALA A 236 -3.32 -7.69 -27.18
CA ALA A 236 -2.34 -7.21 -26.23
C ALA A 236 -2.01 -8.39 -25.31
N SER A 237 -0.76 -8.84 -25.34
CA SER A 237 -0.30 -9.94 -24.50
C SER A 237 -0.54 -9.52 -23.06
N ALA A 238 -1.52 -10.12 -22.39
CA ALA A 238 -1.80 -9.79 -20.99
C ALA A 238 -0.69 -10.42 -20.13
N TRP A 239 -0.01 -9.60 -19.34
CA TRP A 239 0.86 -10.06 -18.27
C TRP A 239 0.12 -9.96 -16.93
N PRO A 240 0.24 -10.96 -16.04
CA PRO A 240 0.93 -12.24 -16.24
C PRO A 240 0.15 -13.20 -17.15
N SER A 241 0.81 -14.27 -17.60
CA SER A 241 0.12 -15.36 -18.30
C SER A 241 -0.95 -15.99 -17.41
N PRO A 242 -2.05 -16.54 -17.97
CA PRO A 242 -3.10 -17.17 -17.15
C PRO A 242 -2.58 -18.30 -16.26
N ALA A 243 -1.57 -19.04 -16.71
CA ALA A 243 -0.90 -20.05 -15.92
C ALA A 243 -0.21 -19.43 -14.70
N LEU A 244 0.62 -18.41 -14.90
CA LEU A 244 1.30 -17.70 -13.81
C LEU A 244 0.32 -17.06 -12.84
N ALA A 245 -0.78 -16.46 -13.33
CA ALA A 245 -1.83 -15.90 -12.48
C ALA A 245 -2.45 -16.97 -11.55
N ALA A 246 -2.68 -18.18 -12.06
CA ALA A 246 -3.19 -19.29 -11.26
C ALA A 246 -2.17 -19.77 -10.22
N GLU A 247 -0.88 -19.76 -10.54
CA GLU A 247 0.19 -20.07 -9.57
C GLU A 247 0.23 -19.03 -8.45
N VAL A 248 0.19 -17.74 -8.78
CA VAL A 248 0.20 -16.64 -7.81
C VAL A 248 -1.00 -16.70 -6.88
N LYS A 249 -2.20 -16.97 -7.42
CA LYS A 249 -3.41 -17.18 -6.60
C LYS A 249 -3.32 -18.42 -5.72
N ARG A 250 -2.55 -19.43 -6.13
CA ARG A 250 -2.32 -20.65 -5.34
C ARG A 250 -1.35 -20.41 -4.18
N GLU A 251 -0.35 -19.55 -4.34
CA GLU A 251 0.51 -19.10 -3.22
C GLU A 251 -0.33 -18.47 -2.11
N GLY A 252 -1.34 -17.68 -2.50
CA GLY A 252 -2.28 -17.06 -1.57
C GLY A 252 -1.70 -15.80 -0.93
N PHE A 253 -1.95 -15.63 0.36
CA PHE A 253 -1.55 -14.43 1.12
C PHE A 253 -1.36 -14.74 2.61
N SER A 254 -0.80 -13.79 3.34
CA SER A 254 -0.64 -13.82 4.78
C SER A 254 -1.53 -12.77 5.46
N LEU A 255 -2.02 -13.11 6.65
CA LEU A 255 -2.74 -12.22 7.54
C LEU A 255 -1.81 -11.75 8.65
N LEU A 256 -1.46 -10.48 8.66
CA LEU A 256 -0.51 -9.91 9.61
C LEU A 256 -1.20 -9.21 10.77
N SER A 257 -0.75 -9.50 11.98
CA SER A 257 -1.19 -8.82 13.18
C SER A 257 -0.41 -7.52 13.38
N GLN A 258 -0.68 -6.50 12.55
CA GLN A 258 -0.02 -5.19 12.58
C GLN A 258 -1.02 -4.03 12.72
N GLU A 259 -0.52 -2.83 12.97
CA GLU A 259 -1.29 -1.58 12.91
C GLU A 259 -1.51 -1.13 11.46
N SER A 260 -2.77 -0.81 11.14
CA SER A 260 -3.09 -0.17 9.86
C SER A 260 -3.01 1.35 9.97
N LEU A 261 -2.38 1.97 8.97
CA LEU A 261 -2.44 3.43 8.78
C LEU A 261 -3.87 3.92 8.49
N TYR A 262 -4.74 3.04 7.98
CA TYR A 262 -6.12 3.38 7.61
C TYR A 262 -7.07 3.40 8.81
N THR A 263 -6.68 2.79 9.92
CA THR A 263 -7.50 2.66 11.14
C THR A 263 -6.91 3.44 12.32
N ARG A 264 -5.77 4.13 12.14
CA ARG A 264 -5.05 4.81 13.23
C ARG A 264 -5.87 5.93 13.89
N ASP A 265 -6.74 6.59 13.13
CA ASP A 265 -7.55 7.73 13.60
C ASP A 265 -9.00 7.35 13.95
N ARG A 266 -9.40 6.09 13.71
CA ARG A 266 -10.76 5.60 14.00
C ARG A 266 -10.74 4.71 15.24
N GLN A 267 -11.17 5.28 16.36
CA GLN A 267 -11.39 4.60 17.64
C GLN A 267 -12.57 3.59 17.60
N ALA A 268 -12.85 2.98 16.45
CA ALA A 268 -13.92 1.99 16.32
C ALA A 268 -13.39 0.60 16.74
N SER A 269 -14.04 -0.01 17.73
CA SER A 269 -13.63 -1.27 18.36
C SER A 269 -13.47 -2.45 17.37
N ALA A 270 -14.14 -2.43 16.22
CA ALA A 270 -14.08 -3.50 15.22
C ALA A 270 -12.87 -3.43 14.26
N GLU A 271 -12.39 -2.23 13.91
CA GLU A 271 -11.27 -2.06 12.97
C GLU A 271 -9.93 -2.39 13.64
N GLY A 272 -9.85 -2.22 14.96
CA GLY A 272 -8.67 -2.54 15.75
C GLY A 272 -8.34 -4.03 15.84
N ASP A 273 -9.28 -4.89 15.50
CA ASP A 273 -9.17 -6.35 15.60
C ASP A 273 -8.86 -7.02 14.26
N ALA A 274 -8.77 -6.24 13.18
CA ALA A 274 -8.51 -6.71 11.83
C ALA A 274 -7.04 -7.12 11.62
N TRP A 275 -6.84 -7.96 10.63
CA TRP A 275 -5.55 -8.49 10.18
C TRP A 275 -5.20 -7.85 8.85
N LEU A 276 -3.96 -7.38 8.67
CA LEU A 276 -3.53 -6.81 7.40
C LEU A 276 -3.27 -7.91 6.37
N LEU A 277 -3.63 -7.65 5.12
CA LEU A 277 -3.33 -8.52 3.99
C LEU A 277 -1.89 -8.29 3.55
N ASP A 278 -1.13 -9.37 3.36
CA ASP A 278 0.24 -9.35 2.86
C ASP A 278 0.42 -10.38 1.76
N PHE A 279 0.86 -9.94 0.59
CA PHE A 279 0.96 -10.77 -0.62
C PHE A 279 2.40 -11.15 -0.95
N HIS A 280 3.31 -11.15 0.03
CA HIS A 280 4.75 -11.27 -0.21
C HIS A 280 5.11 -12.47 -1.11
N ASP A 281 4.66 -13.68 -0.77
CA ASP A 281 4.97 -14.89 -1.54
C ASP A 281 4.39 -14.82 -2.97
N ALA A 282 3.19 -14.24 -3.12
CA ALA A 282 2.54 -14.02 -4.41
C ALA A 282 3.29 -12.99 -5.28
N GLU A 283 3.81 -11.91 -4.70
CA GLU A 283 4.65 -10.91 -5.38
C GLU A 283 5.99 -11.50 -5.81
N GLU A 284 6.65 -12.27 -4.94
CA GLU A 284 7.90 -12.96 -5.25
C GLU A 284 7.70 -13.95 -6.40
N ARG A 285 6.54 -14.64 -6.46
CA ARG A 285 6.19 -15.51 -7.58
C ARG A 285 5.99 -14.74 -8.89
N LEU A 286 5.40 -13.54 -8.85
CA LEU A 286 5.26 -12.68 -10.04
C LEU A 286 6.59 -12.15 -10.57
N LEU A 287 7.52 -11.86 -9.66
CA LEU A 287 8.86 -11.39 -10.00
C LEU A 287 9.83 -12.55 -10.30
N ALA A 288 9.37 -13.80 -10.18
CA ALA A 288 10.17 -14.98 -10.45
C ALA A 288 10.43 -15.11 -11.96
N GLY A 289 11.72 -15.17 -12.32
CA GLY A 289 12.17 -15.28 -13.71
C GLY A 289 12.49 -13.93 -14.35
N SER A 290 13.23 -13.95 -15.47
CA SER A 290 13.73 -12.77 -16.21
C SER A 290 14.59 -11.82 -15.39
N ALA A 291 14.91 -10.64 -15.93
CA ALA A 291 15.66 -9.59 -15.25
C ALA A 291 14.79 -8.74 -14.28
N ARG A 292 13.50 -9.06 -14.08
CA ARG A 292 12.58 -8.34 -13.16
C ARG A 292 13.13 -8.19 -11.75
N ARG A 293 13.57 -9.30 -11.14
CA ARG A 293 14.17 -9.29 -9.79
C ARG A 293 15.43 -8.42 -9.74
N ARG A 294 16.30 -8.56 -10.74
CA ARG A 294 17.52 -7.74 -10.85
C ARG A 294 17.22 -6.25 -10.98
N CYS A 295 16.17 -5.89 -11.73
CA CYS A 295 15.68 -4.51 -11.81
C CYS A 295 15.28 -3.97 -10.42
N LEU A 296 14.52 -4.77 -9.65
CA LEU A 296 14.15 -4.40 -8.29
C LEU A 296 15.38 -4.25 -7.38
N ASP A 297 16.31 -5.19 -7.40
CA ASP A 297 17.52 -5.14 -6.55
C ASP A 297 18.38 -3.89 -6.86
N ILE A 298 18.50 -3.50 -8.13
CA ILE A 298 19.17 -2.25 -8.55
C ILE A 298 18.43 -1.03 -7.99
N LEU A 299 17.10 -1.00 -8.14
CA LEU A 299 16.28 0.11 -7.67
C LEU A 299 16.33 0.27 -6.14
N GLU A 300 16.26 -0.84 -5.40
CA GLU A 300 16.40 -0.85 -3.94
C GLU A 300 17.75 -0.26 -3.52
N THR A 301 18.85 -0.72 -4.15
CA THR A 301 20.21 -0.21 -3.90
C THR A 301 20.31 1.30 -4.18
N LEU A 302 19.80 1.76 -5.31
CA LEU A 302 19.82 3.18 -5.68
C LEU A 302 18.97 4.03 -4.72
N SER A 303 17.80 3.52 -4.32
CA SER A 303 16.92 4.21 -3.38
C SER A 303 17.55 4.35 -2.00
N GLU A 304 18.16 3.28 -1.49
CA GLU A 304 18.85 3.28 -0.20
C GLU A 304 19.98 4.31 -0.16
N ARG A 305 20.78 4.42 -1.23
CA ARG A 305 21.94 5.32 -1.28
C ARG A 305 21.59 6.77 -1.56
N HIS A 306 20.54 7.04 -2.34
CA HIS A 306 20.30 8.39 -2.88
C HIS A 306 18.95 9.00 -2.53
N LEU A 307 17.93 8.19 -2.23
CA LEU A 307 16.57 8.67 -1.93
C LEU A 307 16.26 8.66 -0.43
N ASN A 308 17.00 7.87 0.34
CA ASN A 308 16.84 7.76 1.80
C ASN A 308 17.87 8.57 2.59
N LEU A 309 18.61 9.46 1.92
CA LEU A 309 19.42 10.51 2.56
C LEU A 309 18.44 11.46 3.22
N GLY A 310 18.19 11.22 4.50
CA GLY A 310 17.09 11.87 5.17
C GLY A 310 17.26 13.39 5.11
N LEU A 311 16.11 14.04 5.06
CA LEU A 311 16.00 15.49 5.12
C LEU A 311 16.93 15.98 6.23
N PRO A 312 17.89 16.87 5.95
CA PRO A 312 18.64 17.49 7.03
C PRO A 312 17.61 18.16 7.93
N GLY A 313 17.50 17.63 9.16
CA GLY A 313 17.14 18.48 10.28
C GLY A 313 18.10 19.66 10.22
N GLN A 314 17.51 20.85 10.15
CA GLN A 314 18.21 22.11 10.09
C GLN A 314 19.04 22.29 11.37
N GLU A 315 20.25 21.74 11.40
CA GLU A 315 21.35 22.29 12.17
C GLU A 315 22.22 23.08 11.20
N GLU A 316 22.39 24.37 11.52
CA GLU A 316 23.24 25.36 10.83
C GLU A 316 22.68 26.04 9.55
N SER A 317 21.81 27.04 9.74
CA SER A 317 22.03 28.41 9.25
C SER A 317 20.85 29.31 9.63
N GLY A 318 21.17 30.50 10.17
CA GLY A 318 20.27 31.36 10.91
C GLY A 318 19.14 31.99 10.11
N TRP A 319 17.93 31.86 10.64
CA TRP A 319 16.82 32.81 10.56
C TRP A 319 16.00 32.69 11.85
N PRO A 320 15.71 33.77 12.60
CA PRO A 320 14.96 33.67 13.83
C PRO A 320 13.44 33.69 13.55
N GLU A 321 12.72 32.95 14.41
CA GLU A 321 11.34 33.24 14.84
C GLU A 321 10.20 32.85 13.89
N VAL A 322 9.85 31.56 13.83
CA VAL A 322 8.48 31.00 14.05
C VAL A 322 8.60 29.46 14.19
N ALA A 323 8.84 28.93 15.39
CA ALA A 323 8.70 27.50 15.67
C ALA A 323 8.28 27.26 17.12
N ALA A 324 7.12 27.79 17.48
CA ALA A 324 6.35 27.31 18.62
C ALA A 324 5.05 26.69 18.07
N VAL A 325 4.65 25.57 18.67
CA VAL A 325 3.41 24.79 18.43
C VAL A 325 3.55 23.66 17.39
N ARG A 326 4.17 22.54 17.79
CA ARG A 326 3.52 21.20 17.86
C ARG A 326 4.49 20.09 18.28
N GLY A 327 4.12 19.42 19.37
CA GLY A 327 4.24 17.97 19.59
C GLY A 327 5.62 17.32 19.47
N GLY A 328 6.27 17.12 20.62
CA GLY A 328 7.39 16.19 20.74
C GLY A 328 6.97 14.75 20.43
N GLY A 329 7.72 14.14 19.53
CA GLY A 329 7.75 12.71 19.24
C GLY A 329 9.03 12.47 18.46
N GLU A 330 9.85 11.52 18.92
CA GLU A 330 11.13 11.16 18.32
C GLU A 330 10.95 10.89 16.81
N GLU A 331 11.31 11.87 15.97
CA GLU A 331 11.35 11.71 14.51
C GLU A 331 12.59 10.88 14.16
N GLY A 332 12.49 9.58 14.38
CA GLY A 332 13.31 8.61 13.67
C GLY A 332 13.12 8.87 12.17
N GLN A 333 14.23 9.15 11.49
CA GLN A 333 14.31 9.51 10.09
C GLN A 333 13.48 8.54 9.23
N GLN A 334 12.23 8.92 8.92
CA GLN A 334 11.36 8.05 8.15
C GLN A 334 11.79 8.09 6.68
N CYS A 335 12.47 7.02 6.26
CA CYS A 335 12.59 6.59 4.87
C CYS A 335 11.28 6.84 4.13
N LEU A 336 11.29 7.78 3.18
CA LEU A 336 10.08 8.15 2.46
C LEU A 336 9.72 7.11 1.41
N VAL A 337 10.72 6.66 0.64
CA VAL A 337 10.61 5.63 -0.39
C VAL A 337 11.18 4.33 0.17
N LYS A 338 10.30 3.36 0.43
CA LYS A 338 10.65 2.03 0.91
C LYS A 338 10.81 1.06 -0.26
N ALA A 339 11.56 -0.03 -0.05
CA ALA A 339 11.67 -1.14 -0.98
C ALA A 339 10.31 -1.63 -1.53
N TYR A 340 9.30 -1.68 -0.65
CA TYR A 340 7.94 -2.08 -1.04
C TYR A 340 7.27 -1.15 -2.07
N HIS A 341 7.57 0.15 -2.05
CA HIS A 341 7.09 1.08 -3.07
C HIS A 341 7.67 0.72 -4.43
N LEU A 342 8.98 0.47 -4.49
CA LEU A 342 9.68 0.09 -5.72
C LEU A 342 9.19 -1.25 -6.25
N LYS A 343 9.00 -2.23 -5.37
CA LYS A 343 8.42 -3.54 -5.72
C LYS A 343 7.05 -3.39 -6.39
N SER A 344 6.17 -2.58 -5.81
CA SER A 344 4.84 -2.30 -6.39
C SER A 344 4.94 -1.63 -7.77
N LEU A 345 5.88 -0.69 -7.95
CA LEU A 345 6.09 -0.02 -9.23
C LEU A 345 6.69 -0.95 -10.29
N VAL A 346 7.60 -1.85 -9.93
CA VAL A 346 8.12 -2.88 -10.85
C VAL A 346 7.01 -3.79 -11.34
N LEU A 347 6.08 -4.20 -10.46
CA LEU A 347 4.91 -5.00 -10.85
C LEU A 347 4.01 -4.25 -11.85
N HIS A 348 3.76 -2.96 -11.63
CA HIS A 348 3.04 -2.13 -12.60
C HIS A 348 3.81 -1.93 -13.91
N GLU A 349 5.14 -1.86 -13.87
CA GLU A 349 5.95 -1.78 -15.08
C GLU A 349 5.89 -3.08 -15.89
N CYS A 350 5.72 -4.23 -15.23
CA CYS A 350 5.50 -5.52 -15.89
C CYS A 350 4.17 -5.57 -16.65
N GLU A 351 3.12 -4.90 -16.15
CA GLU A 351 1.85 -4.77 -16.89
C GLU A 351 2.00 -3.91 -18.16
N LYS A 352 2.86 -2.89 -18.14
CA LYS A 352 3.14 -2.04 -19.32
C LYS A 352 4.02 -2.74 -20.35
N HIS A 353 4.94 -3.58 -19.89
CA HIS A 353 5.90 -4.33 -20.68
C HIS A 353 5.69 -5.83 -20.50
N PRO A 354 4.61 -6.39 -21.08
CA PRO A 354 4.14 -7.73 -20.73
C PRO A 354 4.99 -8.87 -21.31
N ARG A 355 5.84 -8.59 -22.32
CA ARG A 355 6.60 -9.63 -23.02
C ARG A 355 7.89 -9.95 -22.27
N GLU A 356 8.25 -11.23 -22.17
CA GLU A 356 9.52 -11.66 -21.55
C GLU A 356 10.75 -11.05 -22.23
N GLU A 357 10.67 -10.79 -23.53
CA GLU A 357 11.73 -10.14 -24.32
C GLU A 357 12.01 -8.70 -23.84
N GLU A 358 11.04 -8.02 -23.21
CA GLU A 358 11.23 -6.66 -22.67
C GLU A 358 11.94 -6.66 -21.31
N TRP A 359 12.14 -7.85 -20.72
CA TRP A 359 12.76 -8.08 -19.42
C TRP A 359 14.07 -8.88 -19.52
N HIS A 360 14.79 -8.75 -20.63
CA HIS A 360 16.15 -9.26 -20.76
C HIS A 360 17.19 -8.26 -20.21
N GLU A 361 18.41 -8.72 -19.98
CA GLU A 361 19.49 -7.94 -19.34
C GLU A 361 19.81 -6.62 -20.04
N ALA A 362 19.76 -6.56 -21.37
CA ALA A 362 20.08 -5.32 -22.10
C ALA A 362 18.95 -4.28 -22.06
N ALA A 363 17.71 -4.68 -21.73
CA ALA A 363 16.59 -3.78 -21.51
C ALA A 363 16.51 -3.24 -20.07
N LEU A 364 17.32 -3.76 -19.14
CA LEU A 364 17.32 -3.33 -17.73
C LEU A 364 17.46 -1.82 -17.53
N PRO A 365 18.37 -1.11 -18.22
CA PRO A 365 18.48 0.34 -18.07
C PRO A 365 17.16 1.06 -18.39
N ASP A 366 16.46 0.63 -19.44
CA ASP A 366 15.16 1.19 -19.83
C ASP A 366 14.09 0.90 -18.78
N ARG A 367 14.08 -0.32 -18.21
CA ARG A 367 13.15 -0.69 -17.12
C ARG A 367 13.40 0.11 -15.85
N VAL A 368 14.67 0.27 -15.44
CA VAL A 368 15.05 1.10 -14.28
C VAL A 368 14.63 2.55 -14.49
N ASN A 369 14.88 3.11 -15.68
CA ASN A 369 14.46 4.47 -16.03
C ASN A 369 12.93 4.62 -16.01
N GLY A 370 12.20 3.66 -16.57
CA GLY A 370 10.73 3.64 -16.58
C GLY A 370 10.13 3.62 -15.18
N VAL A 371 10.66 2.79 -14.28
CA VAL A 371 10.22 2.72 -12.88
C VAL A 371 10.54 4.00 -12.12
N LEU A 372 11.72 4.59 -12.31
CA LEU A 372 12.08 5.88 -11.69
C LEU A 372 11.17 7.02 -12.18
N LEU A 373 10.85 7.08 -13.48
CA LEU A 373 9.87 8.04 -14.01
C LEU A 373 8.49 7.84 -13.39
N GLN A 374 8.06 6.59 -13.24
CA GLN A 374 6.80 6.27 -12.58
C GLN A 374 6.81 6.68 -11.10
N LEU A 375 7.92 6.44 -10.39
CA LEU A 375 8.09 6.87 -8.99
C LEU A 375 7.96 8.39 -8.86
N ILE A 376 8.63 9.14 -9.74
CA ILE A 376 8.55 10.61 -9.76
C ILE A 376 7.11 11.07 -9.99
N SER A 377 6.41 10.45 -10.95
CA SER A 377 4.99 10.72 -11.19
C SER A 377 4.15 10.42 -9.94
N CYS A 378 4.32 9.27 -9.29
CA CYS A 378 3.60 8.92 -8.06
C CYS A 378 3.87 9.92 -6.93
N LEU A 379 5.11 10.38 -6.77
CA LEU A 379 5.50 11.36 -5.74
C LEU A 379 4.91 12.75 -6.01
N GLN A 380 4.83 13.18 -7.27
CA GLN A 380 4.21 14.45 -7.65
C GLN A 380 2.69 14.42 -7.48
N HIS A 381 2.04 13.32 -7.85
CA HIS A 381 0.60 13.14 -7.70
C HIS A 381 0.16 12.73 -6.29
N ARG A 382 1.10 12.54 -5.37
CA ARG A 382 0.85 12.13 -3.97
C ARG A 382 0.10 10.81 -3.84
N ARG A 383 0.28 9.90 -4.80
CA ARG A 383 -0.44 8.64 -4.85
C ARG A 383 0.41 7.55 -5.45
N CYS A 384 0.59 6.47 -4.69
CA CYS A 384 1.21 5.24 -5.14
C CYS A 384 0.26 4.07 -4.82
N PRO A 385 -0.52 3.58 -5.80
CA PRO A 385 -1.47 2.51 -5.54
C PRO A 385 -0.74 1.21 -5.18
N HIS A 386 -1.30 0.43 -4.26
CA HIS A 386 -0.87 -0.94 -4.01
C HIS A 386 -1.26 -1.82 -5.20
N TYR A 387 -0.35 -2.71 -5.63
CA TYR A 387 -0.53 -3.52 -6.84
C TYR A 387 -1.81 -4.38 -6.83
N PHE A 388 -1.99 -5.26 -5.83
CA PHE A 388 -3.20 -6.09 -5.72
C PHE A 388 -4.44 -5.39 -5.14
N LEU A 389 -4.27 -4.22 -4.50
CA LEU A 389 -5.32 -3.52 -3.76
C LEU A 389 -5.33 -2.03 -4.14
N PRO A 390 -5.81 -1.66 -5.35
CA PRO A 390 -5.68 -0.30 -5.91
C PRO A 390 -6.36 0.81 -5.10
N GLN A 391 -7.28 0.43 -4.21
CA GLN A 391 -7.92 1.32 -3.22
C GLN A 391 -6.96 1.80 -2.12
N LEU A 392 -5.84 1.10 -1.93
CA LEU A 392 -4.79 1.49 -1.00
C LEU A 392 -3.77 2.38 -1.70
N ASP A 393 -3.53 3.53 -1.11
CA ASP A 393 -2.39 4.39 -1.37
C ASP A 393 -1.25 4.11 -0.38
N LEU A 394 -0.10 3.72 -0.90
CA LEU A 394 1.13 3.43 -0.16
C LEU A 394 1.85 4.69 0.33
N PHE A 395 1.48 5.87 -0.17
CA PHE A 395 1.98 7.16 0.31
C PHE A 395 1.08 7.82 1.36
N ARG A 396 -0.02 7.15 1.74
CA ARG A 396 -0.93 7.65 2.75
C ARG A 396 -0.20 7.97 4.07
N GLY A 397 -0.45 9.17 4.60
CA GLY A 397 0.14 9.65 5.85
C GLY A 397 1.55 10.21 5.73
N LYS A 398 2.15 10.26 4.52
CA LYS A 398 3.43 10.93 4.27
C LYS A 398 3.23 12.44 4.06
N SER A 399 4.24 13.24 4.44
CA SER A 399 4.20 14.69 4.26
C SER A 399 4.30 15.08 2.77
N PRO A 400 3.42 15.96 2.26
CA PRO A 400 3.53 16.51 0.91
C PRO A 400 4.87 17.18 0.64
N VAL A 401 5.44 17.89 1.62
CA VAL A 401 6.73 18.57 1.46
C VAL A 401 7.85 17.55 1.27
N ALA A 402 7.84 16.48 2.06
CA ALA A 402 8.83 15.40 1.93
C ALA A 402 8.72 14.71 0.55
N MET A 403 7.49 14.49 0.07
CA MET A 403 7.25 13.91 -1.26
C MET A 403 7.77 14.80 -2.40
N ASP A 404 7.69 16.13 -2.29
CA ASP A 404 8.30 17.02 -3.29
C ASP A 404 9.82 16.93 -3.31
N LEU A 405 10.45 16.86 -2.14
CA LEU A 405 11.89 16.72 -2.11
C LEU A 405 12.35 15.38 -2.67
N ALA A 406 11.68 14.29 -2.31
CA ALA A 406 11.99 12.98 -2.87
C ALA A 406 11.77 12.93 -4.39
N ALA A 407 10.74 13.60 -4.91
CA ALA A 407 10.54 13.72 -6.35
C ALA A 407 11.72 14.43 -7.03
N LYS A 408 12.23 15.52 -6.43
CA LYS A 408 13.43 16.23 -6.92
C LYS A 408 14.68 15.36 -6.86
N GLN A 409 14.88 14.61 -5.77
CA GLN A 409 16.02 13.69 -5.63
C GLN A 409 15.95 12.54 -6.64
N ALA A 410 14.78 11.92 -6.81
CA ALA A 410 14.55 10.87 -7.80
C ALA A 410 14.76 11.38 -9.23
N TRP A 411 14.32 12.60 -9.54
CA TRP A 411 14.60 13.23 -10.84
C TRP A 411 16.09 13.50 -11.06
N ASN A 412 16.81 13.99 -10.06
CA ASN A 412 18.25 14.23 -10.17
C ASN A 412 19.02 12.91 -10.39
N LEU A 413 18.64 11.86 -9.67
CA LEU A 413 19.19 10.52 -9.84
C LEU A 413 18.94 9.99 -11.25
N LEU A 414 17.68 10.00 -11.71
CA LEU A 414 17.31 9.58 -13.06
C LEU A 414 18.08 10.38 -14.12
N ARG A 415 18.13 11.71 -13.97
CA ARG A 415 18.85 12.59 -14.89
C ARG A 415 20.33 12.21 -14.98
N ALA A 416 20.97 11.88 -13.86
CA ALA A 416 22.35 11.41 -13.86
C ALA A 416 22.51 10.09 -14.64
N LEU A 417 21.62 9.13 -14.41
CA LEU A 417 21.63 7.82 -15.09
C LEU A 417 21.45 7.94 -16.61
N ILE A 418 20.52 8.79 -17.08
CA ILE A 418 20.27 8.96 -18.52
C ILE A 418 21.32 9.82 -19.23
N THR A 419 21.96 10.74 -18.51
CA THR A 419 22.92 11.69 -19.12
C THR A 419 24.34 11.14 -19.14
N SER A 420 24.68 10.23 -18.21
CA SER A 420 26.02 9.66 -18.10
C SER A 420 26.00 8.13 -18.13
N PRO A 421 26.58 7.49 -19.17
CA PRO A 421 26.67 6.03 -19.26
C PRO A 421 27.47 5.40 -18.10
N ARG A 422 28.32 6.18 -17.42
CA ARG A 422 29.13 5.75 -16.27
C ARG A 422 28.58 6.24 -14.92
N ALA A 423 27.33 6.70 -14.87
CA ALA A 423 26.72 7.18 -13.64
C ALA A 423 26.79 6.12 -12.53
N LEU A 424 26.51 4.85 -12.87
CA LEU A 424 26.52 3.74 -11.92
C LEU A 424 27.89 3.47 -11.27
N GLU A 425 29.01 3.87 -11.89
CA GLU A 425 30.35 3.72 -11.26
C GLU A 425 30.53 4.68 -10.08
N ARG A 426 29.69 5.72 -9.98
CA ARG A 426 29.81 6.81 -9.01
C ARG A 426 28.66 6.84 -7.99
N LEU A 427 27.69 5.94 -8.11
CA LEU A 427 26.45 5.88 -7.32
C LEU A 427 26.49 4.74 -6.29
#